data_AF-A0A484F6P2-F1
#
_entry.id   AF-A0A484F6P2-F1
#
_cell.length_a   1.000
_cell.length_b   1.000
_cell.length_c   1.000
_cell.angle_alpha   90.00
_cell.angle_beta   90.00
_cell.angle_gamma   90.00
#
_symmetry.space_group_name_H-M   'P 1'
#
loop_
_entity.id
_entity.type
_entity.pdbx_description
1 polymer ?
#
loop_
_entity_poly.entity_id
_entity_poly.type
_entity_poly.pdbx_seq_one_letter_code
_entity_poly.pdbx_strand_id
1 'polypeptide(L)'
;MPKGKIKNRDKLSQTDKENVTVLLQTAKEAGAIEALYIDCEDVVVDDRVRLKCFVPLCRHYGDLVCPPNVPTPDEFRKYLKLYRFALLVSTQYDNPPKPASLADSEDVSNEIRKKSKDLSDILLRLEGVSLQKGYRFAAGFTGGSCHYCDSCVKTGGECKTPYRARPSMEAVGVDVVGTLQKVDMALEFPVSDKVKWWGLLLVD
;
A
#
# COMPACT_ATOMS: atom_id res chain seq x y z
N MET A 1 -16.05 0.36 -16.19
CA MET A 1 -15.80 0.32 -14.73
C MET A 1 -15.94 -1.11 -14.28
N PRO A 2 -14.85 -1.83 -13.94
CA PRO A 2 -14.99 -3.11 -13.25
C PRO A 2 -15.53 -2.80 -11.85
N LYS A 3 -16.82 -3.10 -11.64
CA LYS A 3 -17.46 -3.04 -10.32
C LYS A 3 -16.95 -4.24 -9.54
N GLY A 4 -15.81 -4.11 -8.87
CA GLY A 4 -15.42 -5.07 -7.83
C GLY A 4 -16.59 -5.19 -6.85
N LYS A 5 -17.09 -6.40 -6.63
CA LYS A 5 -18.18 -6.61 -5.67
C LYS A 5 -17.66 -6.23 -4.29
N ILE A 6 -18.24 -5.21 -3.68
CA ILE A 6 -17.93 -4.83 -2.31
C ILE A 6 -18.49 -5.95 -1.41
N LYS A 7 -17.64 -6.89 -1.00
CA LYS A 7 -18.06 -7.95 -0.08
C LYS A 7 -18.34 -7.33 1.31
N ASN A 8 -19.41 -7.80 1.96
CA ASN A 8 -19.67 -7.67 3.41
C ASN A 8 -19.78 -6.28 4.05
N ARG A 9 -19.98 -5.19 3.29
CA ARG A 9 -20.33 -3.89 3.90
C ARG A 9 -21.51 -3.95 4.85
N ASP A 10 -22.39 -4.94 4.71
CA ASP A 10 -23.60 -5.07 5.51
C ASP A 10 -23.32 -5.28 7.01
N LYS A 11 -22.17 -5.85 7.37
CA LYS A 11 -21.75 -6.09 8.77
C LYS A 11 -21.32 -4.81 9.51
N LEU A 12 -21.04 -3.73 8.77
CA LEU A 12 -20.62 -2.46 9.37
C LEU A 12 -21.79 -1.75 10.05
N SER A 13 -21.48 -1.00 11.12
CA SER A 13 -22.42 -0.05 11.70
C SER A 13 -22.79 1.03 10.68
N GLN A 14 -23.92 1.72 10.90
CA GLN A 14 -24.33 2.82 10.02
C GLN A 14 -23.25 3.93 9.94
N THR A 15 -22.66 4.28 11.08
CA THR A 15 -21.57 5.27 11.15
C THR A 15 -20.33 4.81 10.38
N ASP A 16 -19.95 3.53 10.47
CA ASP A 16 -18.80 3.02 9.71
C ASP A 16 -19.07 3.03 8.20
N LYS A 17 -20.31 2.73 7.76
CA LYS A 17 -20.69 2.81 6.34
C LYS A 17 -20.54 4.23 5.79
N GLU A 18 -20.96 5.23 6.57
CA GLU A 18 -20.81 6.65 6.24
C GLU A 18 -19.33 7.05 6.20
N ASN A 19 -18.56 6.66 7.21
CA ASN A 19 -17.13 6.95 7.27
C ASN A 19 -16.35 6.30 6.12
N VAL A 20 -16.63 5.04 5.80
CA VAL A 20 -16.04 4.37 4.64
C VAL A 20 -16.36 5.15 3.36
N THR A 21 -17.58 5.65 3.20
CA THR A 21 -17.97 6.45 2.04
C THR A 21 -17.15 7.74 1.95
N VAL A 22 -16.97 8.44 3.06
CA VAL A 22 -16.12 9.63 3.16
C VAL A 22 -14.67 9.33 2.81
N LEU A 23 -14.11 8.22 3.32
CA LEU A 23 -12.72 7.83 3.07
C LEU A 23 -12.49 7.45 1.60
N LEU A 24 -13.42 6.70 0.98
CA LEU A 24 -13.33 6.40 -0.45
C LEU A 24 -13.37 7.66 -1.31
N GLN A 25 -14.26 8.61 -0.97
CA GLN A 25 -14.35 9.89 -1.67
C GLN A 25 -13.06 10.70 -1.49
N THR A 26 -12.53 10.76 -0.27
CA THR A 26 -11.25 11.42 0.04
C THR A 26 -10.10 10.83 -0.76
N ALA A 27 -10.05 9.50 -0.90
CA ALA A 27 -9.01 8.83 -1.70
C ALA A 27 -9.08 9.27 -3.18
N LYS A 28 -10.29 9.33 -3.76
CA LYS A 28 -10.50 9.78 -5.14
C LYS A 28 -10.12 11.24 -5.32
N GLU A 29 -10.51 12.13 -4.40
CA GLU A 29 -10.13 13.54 -4.41
C GLU A 29 -8.62 13.75 -4.26
N ALA A 30 -7.95 12.86 -3.54
CA ALA A 30 -6.49 12.87 -3.38
C ALA A 30 -5.74 12.29 -4.61
N GLY A 31 -6.45 11.81 -5.64
CA GLY A 31 -5.86 11.33 -6.89
C GLY A 31 -5.83 9.80 -7.07
N ALA A 32 -6.50 9.03 -6.20
CA ALA A 32 -6.62 7.59 -6.38
C ALA A 32 -7.49 7.25 -7.61
N ILE A 33 -7.01 6.33 -8.45
CA ILE A 33 -7.74 5.78 -9.60
C ILE A 33 -8.76 4.74 -9.15
N GLU A 34 -8.44 3.96 -8.12
CA GLU A 34 -9.35 3.01 -7.45
C GLU A 34 -9.30 3.25 -5.95
N ALA A 35 -10.44 3.06 -5.29
CA ALA A 35 -10.57 3.07 -3.85
C ALA A 35 -11.70 2.11 -3.49
N LEU A 36 -11.40 1.09 -2.70
CA LEU A 36 -12.30 -0.03 -2.43
C LEU A 36 -12.27 -0.38 -0.96
N TYR A 37 -13.44 -0.72 -0.43
CA TYR A 37 -13.57 -1.34 0.89
C TYR A 37 -13.27 -2.83 0.78
N ILE A 38 -12.54 -3.37 1.75
CA ILE A 38 -12.32 -4.81 1.94
C ILE A 38 -12.44 -5.17 3.44
N ASP A 39 -12.81 -6.41 3.74
CA ASP A 39 -12.68 -6.92 5.10
C ASP A 39 -11.19 -7.20 5.39
N CYS A 40 -10.74 -6.99 6.63
CA CYS A 40 -9.35 -7.30 7.01
C CYS A 40 -8.98 -8.79 6.82
N GLU A 41 -9.99 -9.68 6.88
CA GLU A 41 -9.84 -11.12 6.60
C GLU A 41 -9.48 -11.43 5.14
N ASP A 42 -9.78 -10.51 4.22
CA ASP A 42 -9.42 -10.63 2.79
C ASP A 42 -7.98 -10.18 2.50
N VAL A 43 -7.29 -9.58 3.48
CA VAL A 43 -5.86 -9.23 3.34
C VAL A 43 -5.02 -10.50 3.44
N VAL A 44 -4.39 -10.89 2.33
CA VAL A 44 -3.58 -12.11 2.26
C VAL A 44 -2.15 -11.80 2.69
N VAL A 45 -1.67 -12.46 3.75
CA VAL A 45 -0.26 -12.39 4.19
C VAL A 45 0.43 -13.70 3.87
N ASP A 46 1.48 -13.65 3.04
CA ASP A 46 2.20 -14.81 2.53
C ASP A 46 3.72 -14.64 2.74
N ASP A 47 4.35 -15.61 3.42
CA ASP A 47 5.77 -15.53 3.78
C ASP A 47 6.69 -15.55 2.54
N ARG A 48 6.21 -16.04 1.40
CA ARG A 48 6.95 -16.02 0.12
C ARG A 48 7.12 -14.60 -0.41
N VAL A 49 6.28 -13.65 -0.01
CA VAL A 49 6.48 -12.23 -0.33
C VAL A 49 7.78 -11.74 0.30
N ARG A 50 8.00 -12.11 1.56
CA ARG A 50 9.21 -11.73 2.29
C ARG A 50 10.46 -12.41 1.73
N LEU A 51 10.34 -13.62 1.19
CA LEU A 51 11.43 -14.29 0.45
C LEU A 51 11.94 -13.44 -0.74
N LYS A 52 11.06 -12.70 -1.42
CA LYS A 52 11.45 -11.80 -2.52
C LYS A 52 12.21 -10.56 -2.06
N CYS A 53 12.20 -10.23 -0.77
CA CYS A 53 13.09 -9.21 -0.21
C CYS A 53 14.51 -9.73 0.04
N PHE A 54 14.68 -11.05 0.21
CA PHE A 54 15.95 -11.66 0.60
C PHE A 54 16.71 -12.34 -0.55
N VAL A 55 16.02 -12.82 -1.59
CA VAL A 55 16.63 -13.69 -2.62
C VAL A 55 16.27 -13.24 -4.05
N PRO A 56 17.20 -12.59 -4.78
CA PRO A 56 18.40 -11.94 -4.24
C PRO A 56 18.03 -10.78 -3.31
N LEU A 57 18.99 -10.31 -2.51
CA LEU A 57 18.74 -9.23 -1.56
C LEU A 57 18.22 -7.99 -2.30
N CYS A 58 17.03 -7.53 -1.94
CA CYS A 58 16.44 -6.33 -2.52
C CYS A 58 17.32 -5.10 -2.22
N ARG A 59 17.48 -4.19 -3.19
CA ARG A 59 18.29 -2.97 -3.04
C ARG A 59 17.85 -2.05 -1.88
N HIS A 60 16.58 -2.14 -1.49
CA HIS A 60 15.98 -1.36 -0.39
C HIS A 60 15.98 -2.09 0.95
N TYR A 61 16.51 -3.31 1.00
CA TYR A 61 16.69 -4.02 2.26
C TYR A 61 17.57 -3.19 3.22
N GLY A 62 17.14 -3.05 4.47
CA GLY A 62 17.78 -2.22 5.49
C GLY A 62 17.36 -0.74 5.49
N ASP A 63 16.54 -0.28 4.53
CA ASP A 63 15.91 1.04 4.62
C ASP A 63 14.96 1.09 5.83
N LEU A 64 14.76 2.28 6.41
CA LEU A 64 14.05 2.43 7.70
C LEU A 64 12.60 1.92 7.71
N VAL A 65 11.95 1.87 6.55
CA VAL A 65 10.57 1.35 6.37
C VAL A 65 10.54 0.07 5.50
N CYS A 66 11.66 -0.65 5.48
CA CYS A 66 11.80 -1.93 4.81
C CYS A 66 12.35 -2.97 5.79
N PRO A 67 12.26 -4.28 5.44
CA PRO A 67 12.90 -5.34 6.22
C PRO A 67 14.38 -5.04 6.49
N PRO A 68 14.90 -5.30 7.71
CA PRO A 68 14.24 -5.92 8.87
C PRO A 68 13.58 -4.91 9.84
N ASN A 69 13.49 -3.62 9.48
CA ASN A 69 13.06 -2.54 10.37
C ASN A 69 11.52 -2.40 10.49
N VAL A 70 10.77 -3.31 9.91
CA VAL A 70 9.30 -3.32 9.87
C VAL A 70 8.78 -4.66 10.34
N PRO A 71 7.49 -4.75 10.76
CA PRO A 71 6.91 -6.01 11.22
C PRO A 71 7.19 -7.19 10.30
N THR A 72 7.43 -8.34 10.90
CA THR A 72 7.44 -9.63 10.23
C THR A 72 6.03 -10.01 9.76
N PRO A 73 5.89 -10.91 8.77
CA PRO A 73 4.59 -11.42 8.37
C PRO A 73 3.75 -11.96 9.55
N ASP A 74 4.38 -12.65 10.50
CA ASP A 74 3.69 -13.18 11.69
C ASP A 74 3.21 -12.10 12.66
N GLU A 75 4.00 -11.05 12.88
CA GLU A 75 3.54 -9.89 13.65
C GLU A 75 2.41 -9.17 12.93
N PHE A 76 2.53 -8.99 11.61
CA PHE A 76 1.50 -8.31 10.82
C PHE A 76 0.16 -9.07 10.83
N ARG A 77 0.17 -10.41 10.76
CA ARG A 77 -1.03 -11.24 10.95
C ARG A 77 -1.71 -11.02 12.30
N LYS A 78 -0.95 -10.72 13.36
CA LYS A 78 -1.53 -10.39 14.68
C LYS A 78 -2.17 -9.01 14.66
N TYR A 79 -1.51 -8.03 14.03
CA TYR A 79 -2.03 -6.67 13.93
C TYR A 79 -3.31 -6.60 13.11
N LEU A 80 -3.38 -7.29 11.96
CA LEU A 80 -4.56 -7.31 11.09
C LEU A 80 -5.85 -7.69 11.84
N LYS A 81 -5.77 -8.56 12.86
CA LYS A 81 -6.92 -9.00 13.67
C LYS A 81 -7.47 -7.91 14.59
N LEU A 82 -6.72 -6.83 14.82
CA LEU A 82 -7.11 -5.72 15.68
C LEU A 82 -7.81 -4.60 14.91
N TYR A 83 -7.83 -4.68 13.57
CA TYR A 83 -8.48 -3.72 12.69
C TYR A 83 -9.88 -4.20 12.30
N ARG A 84 -10.81 -3.27 12.10
CA ARG A 84 -12.21 -3.57 11.78
C ARG A 84 -12.42 -3.75 10.29
N PHE A 85 -11.81 -2.90 9.47
CA PHE A 85 -11.88 -2.99 8.02
C PHE A 85 -10.64 -2.37 7.37
N ALA A 86 -10.52 -2.53 6.05
CA ALA A 86 -9.45 -1.93 5.30
C ALA A 86 -9.93 -1.31 3.99
N LEU A 87 -9.12 -0.40 3.45
CA LEU A 87 -9.30 0.15 2.11
C LEU A 87 -8.10 -0.21 1.23
N LEU A 88 -8.38 -0.66 0.01
CA LEU A 88 -7.40 -0.73 -1.06
C LEU A 88 -7.52 0.51 -1.92
N VAL A 89 -6.42 1.22 -2.11
CA VAL A 89 -6.35 2.41 -2.97
C VAL A 89 -5.29 2.21 -4.03
N SER A 90 -5.51 2.73 -5.23
CA SER A 90 -4.51 2.60 -6.30
C SER A 90 -4.22 3.89 -7.03
N THR A 91 -2.96 4.09 -7.42
CA THR A 91 -2.57 5.02 -8.48
C THR A 91 -2.28 4.25 -9.78
N GLN A 92 -2.18 4.96 -10.90
CA GLN A 92 -1.80 4.36 -12.18
C GLN A 92 -0.43 4.88 -12.62
N TYR A 93 0.40 3.94 -13.05
CA TYR A 93 1.66 4.19 -13.73
C TYR A 93 1.54 3.70 -15.18
N ASP A 94 1.58 4.66 -16.11
CA ASP A 94 1.64 4.40 -17.55
C ASP A 94 3.10 4.17 -17.96
N ASN A 95 3.33 3.20 -18.85
CA ASN A 95 4.64 2.76 -19.33
C ASN A 95 5.62 2.37 -18.21
N PRO A 96 5.25 1.43 -17.32
CA PRO A 96 6.16 0.97 -16.28
C PRO A 96 7.42 0.34 -16.90
N PRO A 97 8.58 0.47 -16.24
CA PRO A 97 9.82 -0.08 -16.76
C PRO A 97 9.72 -1.58 -16.96
N LYS A 98 10.06 -2.01 -18.18
CA LYS A 98 10.07 -3.42 -18.56
C LYS A 98 11.38 -4.06 -18.07
N PRO A 99 11.42 -5.35 -17.74
CA PRO A 99 12.63 -6.02 -17.25
C PRO A 99 13.85 -5.88 -18.20
N ALA A 100 13.60 -5.87 -19.52
CA ALA A 100 14.64 -5.64 -20.53
C ALA A 100 15.10 -4.17 -20.63
N SER A 101 14.28 -3.24 -20.13
CA SER A 101 14.56 -1.80 -20.08
C SER A 101 14.93 -1.33 -18.66
N LEU A 102 15.39 -2.23 -17.78
CA LEU A 102 16.06 -1.87 -16.53
C LEU A 102 17.37 -1.08 -16.74
N ALA A 103 17.69 -0.73 -18.00
CA ALA A 103 18.65 0.30 -18.33
C ALA A 103 18.22 1.61 -17.67
N ASP A 104 18.96 1.96 -16.61
CA ASP A 104 18.89 3.13 -15.75
C ASP A 104 18.74 4.46 -16.50
N SER A 105 17.53 4.76 -17.01
CA SER A 105 17.23 6.13 -17.40
C SER A 105 16.77 6.91 -16.17
N GLU A 106 17.37 8.07 -15.98
CA GLU A 106 17.07 8.99 -14.87
C GLU A 106 15.57 9.37 -14.87
N ASP A 107 14.97 9.50 -16.06
CA ASP A 107 13.55 9.82 -16.23
C ASP A 107 12.62 8.75 -15.65
N VAL A 108 12.91 7.47 -15.91
CA VAL A 108 12.14 6.34 -15.39
C VAL A 108 12.24 6.27 -13.86
N SER A 109 13.44 6.49 -13.33
CA SER A 109 13.67 6.52 -11.88
C SER A 109 12.91 7.66 -11.21
N ASN A 110 12.90 8.84 -11.82
CA ASN A 110 12.17 10.00 -11.31
C ASN A 110 10.65 9.82 -11.36
N GLU A 111 10.13 9.18 -12.40
CA GLU A 111 8.71 8.86 -12.49
C GLU A 111 8.28 7.85 -11.43
N ILE A 112 9.03 6.76 -11.23
CA ILE A 112 8.83 5.80 -10.14
C ILE A 112 8.78 6.52 -8.78
N ARG A 113 9.77 7.37 -8.51
CA ARG A 113 9.86 8.13 -7.26
C ARG A 113 8.63 9.00 -7.05
N LYS A 114 8.19 9.70 -8.09
CA LYS A 114 7.00 10.56 -8.04
C LYS A 114 5.74 9.74 -7.76
N LYS A 115 5.49 8.68 -8.52
CA LYS A 115 4.29 7.84 -8.39
C LYS A 115 4.19 7.14 -7.04
N SER A 116 5.33 6.73 -6.46
CA SER A 116 5.39 6.15 -5.12
C SER A 116 5.05 7.18 -4.03
N LYS A 117 5.54 8.43 -4.19
CA LYS A 117 5.14 9.54 -3.30
C LYS A 117 3.66 9.84 -3.40
N ASP A 118 3.09 9.86 -4.61
CA ASP A 118 1.66 10.15 -4.81
C ASP A 118 0.78 9.16 -4.02
N LEU A 119 1.06 7.86 -4.13
CA LEU A 119 0.33 6.83 -3.38
C LEU A 119 0.52 6.98 -1.86
N SER A 120 1.75 7.24 -1.43
CA SER A 120 2.07 7.41 -0.01
C SER A 120 1.41 8.66 0.59
N ASP A 121 1.33 9.76 -0.16
CA ASP A 121 0.65 10.99 0.24
C ASP A 121 -0.88 10.81 0.30
N ILE A 122 -1.47 10.00 -0.60
CA ILE A 122 -2.88 9.59 -0.50
C ILE A 122 -3.13 8.84 0.82
N LEU A 123 -2.31 7.85 1.14
CA LEU A 123 -2.44 7.07 2.38
C LEU A 123 -2.29 7.96 3.61
N LEU A 124 -1.30 8.86 3.63
CA LEU A 124 -1.12 9.82 4.71
C LEU A 124 -2.34 10.72 4.91
N ARG A 125 -2.96 11.17 3.81
CA ARG A 125 -4.20 11.96 3.89
C ARG A 125 -5.35 11.14 4.45
N LEU A 126 -5.46 9.87 4.06
CA LEU A 126 -6.49 8.97 4.58
C LEU A 126 -6.31 8.64 6.05
N GLU A 127 -5.07 8.44 6.54
CA GLU A 127 -4.78 8.31 7.97
C GLU A 127 -5.26 9.54 8.73
N GLY A 128 -4.96 10.75 8.22
CA GLY A 128 -5.40 12.00 8.84
C GLY A 128 -6.93 12.15 8.91
N VAL A 129 -7.65 11.81 7.84
CA VAL A 129 -9.12 11.82 7.85
C VAL A 129 -9.68 10.73 8.75
N SER A 130 -9.08 9.54 8.77
CA SER A 130 -9.48 8.45 9.65
C SER A 130 -9.37 8.85 11.13
N LEU A 131 -8.26 9.50 11.50
CA LEU A 131 -8.07 10.05 12.84
C LEU A 131 -9.16 11.08 13.21
N GLN A 132 -9.52 11.97 12.30
CA GLN A 132 -10.61 12.94 12.51
C GLN A 132 -11.98 12.28 12.69
N LYS A 133 -12.17 11.06 12.18
CA LYS A 133 -13.38 10.25 12.37
C LYS A 133 -13.35 9.38 13.63
N GLY A 134 -12.27 9.43 14.41
CA GLY A 134 -12.10 8.68 15.66
C GLY A 134 -11.31 7.38 15.53
N TYR A 135 -10.86 7.02 14.32
CA TYR A 135 -10.04 5.82 14.07
C TYR A 135 -8.57 6.12 14.34
N ARG A 136 -8.20 6.03 15.61
CA ARG A 136 -6.91 6.50 16.14
C ARG A 136 -5.73 5.59 15.79
N PHE A 137 -5.98 4.38 15.30
CA PHE A 137 -4.94 3.42 14.92
C PHE A 137 -4.85 3.21 13.42
N ALA A 138 -5.57 4.01 12.63
CA ALA A 138 -5.53 3.93 11.17
C ALA A 138 -4.07 3.96 10.67
N ALA A 139 -3.73 2.99 9.83
CA ALA A 139 -2.35 2.75 9.41
C ALA A 139 -2.26 2.46 7.91
N GLY A 140 -1.45 3.25 7.21
CA GLY A 140 -1.21 3.15 5.78
C GLY A 140 0.03 2.31 5.42
N PHE A 141 -0.11 1.49 4.38
CA PHE A 141 0.94 0.67 3.78
C PHE A 141 0.96 0.94 2.28
N THR A 142 2.08 1.46 1.77
CA THR A 142 2.21 1.85 0.36
C THR A 142 2.52 0.66 -0.55
N GLY A 143 2.73 0.89 -1.84
CA GLY A 143 3.24 -0.09 -2.80
C GLY A 143 4.69 0.22 -3.16
N GLY A 144 5.59 -0.74 -2.97
CA GLY A 144 7.02 -0.55 -3.21
C GLY A 144 7.72 0.37 -2.20
N SER A 145 8.96 0.77 -2.50
CA SER A 145 9.83 1.44 -1.53
C SER A 145 9.52 2.94 -1.35
N CYS A 146 9.95 3.47 -0.19
CA CYS A 146 9.80 4.89 0.15
C CYS A 146 10.76 5.76 -0.67
N HIS A 147 10.25 6.85 -1.24
CA HIS A 147 11.01 7.74 -2.12
C HIS A 147 11.05 9.21 -1.68
N TYR A 148 10.71 9.53 -0.42
CA TYR A 148 10.71 10.92 0.10
C TYR A 148 12.09 11.59 0.19
N CYS A 149 13.17 10.83 0.06
CA CYS A 149 14.55 11.33 0.04
C CYS A 149 15.34 10.66 -1.09
N ASP A 150 16.43 11.29 -1.52
CA ASP A 150 17.27 10.74 -2.61
C ASP A 150 18.00 9.46 -2.20
N SER A 151 18.38 9.38 -0.92
CA SER A 151 19.00 8.20 -0.30
C SER A 151 18.54 8.07 1.15
N CYS A 152 18.14 6.85 1.53
CA CYS A 152 17.73 6.54 2.90
C CYS A 152 18.96 6.47 3.81
N VAL A 153 18.83 6.98 5.04
CA VAL A 153 19.88 6.89 6.07
C VAL A 153 20.08 5.46 6.61
N LYS A 154 19.14 4.55 6.31
CA LYS A 154 19.12 3.15 6.74
C LYS A 154 19.16 2.95 8.25
N THR A 155 19.20 1.69 8.68
CA THR A 155 19.28 1.31 10.10
C THR A 155 20.43 2.02 10.81
N GLY A 156 20.12 2.65 11.94
CA GLY A 156 21.06 3.44 12.75
C GLY A 156 20.98 4.95 12.53
N GLY A 157 20.26 5.42 11.51
CA GLY A 157 19.99 6.83 11.27
C GLY A 157 18.55 7.24 11.61
N GLU A 158 18.33 8.55 11.76
CA GLU A 158 17.00 9.13 11.97
C GLU A 158 16.32 9.49 10.63
N CYS A 159 15.06 9.11 10.47
CA CYS A 159 14.31 9.43 9.26
C CYS A 159 14.16 10.95 9.12
N LYS A 160 14.47 11.49 7.94
CA LYS A 160 14.27 12.92 7.62
C LYS A 160 12.79 13.29 7.42
N THR A 161 11.91 12.30 7.22
CA THR A 161 10.47 12.48 6.97
C THR A 161 9.61 11.49 7.76
N PRO A 162 9.78 11.42 9.11
CA PRO A 162 9.22 10.33 9.92
C PRO A 162 7.68 10.30 9.89
N TYR A 163 7.04 11.47 9.80
CA TYR A 163 5.58 11.57 9.75
C TYR A 163 4.98 11.17 8.39
N ARG A 164 5.79 11.09 7.33
CA ARG A 164 5.35 10.73 5.96
C ARG A 164 5.74 9.30 5.57
N ALA A 165 6.89 8.82 6.02
CA ALA A 165 7.41 7.52 5.63
C ALA A 165 6.47 6.40 6.08
N ARG A 166 6.08 5.51 5.16
CA ARG A 166 5.27 4.32 5.44
C ARG A 166 5.95 3.08 4.85
N PRO A 167 5.84 1.93 5.53
CA PRO A 167 6.24 0.66 4.94
C PRO A 167 5.33 0.32 3.76
N SER A 168 5.81 -0.57 2.90
CA SER A 168 4.99 -1.11 1.82
C SER A 168 4.19 -2.32 2.30
N MET A 169 3.13 -2.67 1.57
CA MET A 169 2.38 -3.92 1.76
C MET A 169 3.31 -5.14 1.70
N GLU A 170 4.19 -5.19 0.70
CA GLU A 170 5.13 -6.29 0.51
C GLU A 170 6.17 -6.34 1.63
N ALA A 171 6.57 -5.17 2.14
CA ALA A 171 7.50 -5.06 3.24
C ALA A 171 6.98 -5.75 4.50
N VAL A 172 5.66 -5.82 4.74
CA VAL A 172 5.05 -6.55 5.88
C VAL A 172 4.49 -7.92 5.48
N GLY A 173 4.75 -8.39 4.26
CA GLY A 173 4.39 -9.73 3.80
C GLY A 173 3.00 -9.84 3.16
N VAL A 174 2.34 -8.73 2.84
CA VAL A 174 1.05 -8.77 2.13
C VAL A 174 1.27 -9.18 0.68
N ASP A 175 0.57 -10.23 0.26
CA ASP A 175 0.43 -10.62 -1.14
C ASP A 175 -0.64 -9.74 -1.78
N VAL A 176 -0.19 -8.71 -2.50
CA VAL A 176 -1.06 -7.74 -3.18
C VAL A 176 -1.95 -8.44 -4.21
N VAL A 177 -1.42 -9.41 -4.95
CA VAL A 177 -2.17 -10.11 -6.00
C VAL A 177 -3.24 -11.00 -5.37
N GLY A 178 -2.86 -11.81 -4.39
CA GLY A 178 -3.78 -12.66 -3.65
C GLY A 178 -4.88 -11.85 -2.95
N THR A 179 -4.53 -10.70 -2.37
CA THR A 179 -5.49 -9.78 -1.74
C THR A 179 -6.48 -9.20 -2.77
N LEU A 180 -6.01 -8.75 -3.94
CA LEU A 180 -6.89 -8.23 -4.99
C LEU A 180 -7.84 -9.31 -5.54
N GLN A 181 -7.38 -10.56 -5.65
CA GLN A 181 -8.22 -11.67 -6.08
C GLN A 181 -9.37 -11.95 -5.11
N LYS A 182 -9.20 -11.70 -3.82
CA LYS A 182 -10.30 -11.83 -2.83
C LYS A 182 -11.47 -10.90 -3.12
N VAL A 183 -11.22 -9.79 -3.83
CA VAL A 183 -12.22 -8.77 -4.19
C VAL A 183 -12.49 -8.70 -5.69
N ASP A 184 -12.29 -9.83 -6.39
CA ASP A 184 -12.57 -10.01 -7.82
C ASP A 184 -11.82 -9.00 -8.70
N MET A 185 -10.64 -8.55 -8.25
CA MET A 185 -9.71 -7.75 -9.02
C MET A 185 -8.50 -8.58 -9.44
N ALA A 186 -8.06 -8.36 -10.68
CA ALA A 186 -6.86 -8.99 -11.21
C ALA A 186 -5.82 -7.92 -11.57
N LEU A 187 -4.57 -8.25 -11.28
CA LEU A 187 -3.42 -7.63 -11.92
C LEU A 187 -2.97 -8.57 -13.04
N GLU A 188 -2.85 -8.02 -14.25
CA GLU A 188 -2.37 -8.77 -15.40
C GLU A 188 -0.83 -8.80 -15.39
N PHE A 189 -0.29 -10.01 -15.52
CA PHE A 189 1.15 -10.24 -15.68
C PHE A 189 1.40 -11.03 -16.99
N PRO A 190 2.42 -10.69 -17.79
CA PRO A 190 3.35 -9.58 -17.60
C PRO A 190 2.64 -8.23 -17.74
N VAL A 191 3.14 -7.26 -16.98
CA VAL A 191 2.63 -5.89 -17.04
C VAL A 191 2.87 -5.35 -18.45
N SER A 192 1.82 -4.84 -19.09
CA SER A 192 1.87 -4.26 -20.43
C SER A 192 2.22 -2.76 -20.35
N ASP A 193 1.35 -1.89 -20.86
CA ASP A 193 1.58 -0.45 -20.95
C ASP A 193 1.10 0.30 -19.71
N LYS A 194 0.39 -0.36 -18.79
CA LYS A 194 -0.15 0.27 -17.57
C LYS A 194 -0.09 -0.69 -16.40
N VAL A 195 0.25 -0.16 -15.23
CA VAL A 195 0.15 -0.88 -13.96
C VAL A 195 -0.56 -0.04 -12.91
N LYS A 196 -1.42 -0.69 -12.13
CA LYS A 196 -1.99 -0.09 -10.93
C LYS A 196 -1.06 -0.40 -9.76
N TRP A 197 -0.60 0.64 -9.07
CA TRP A 197 0.09 0.50 -7.81
C TRP A 197 -0.88 0.66 -6.66
N TRP A 198 -0.89 -0.34 -5.80
CA TRP A 198 -1.86 -0.45 -4.73
C TRP A 198 -1.22 -0.08 -3.41
N GLY A 199 -2.03 0.49 -2.53
CA GLY A 199 -1.76 0.70 -1.12
C GLY A 199 -2.93 0.19 -0.30
N LEU A 200 -2.67 -0.04 0.98
CA LEU A 200 -3.62 -0.55 1.96
C LEU A 200 -3.72 0.43 3.12
N LEU A 201 -4.94 0.80 3.49
CA LEU A 201 -5.23 1.50 4.73
C LEU A 201 -5.98 0.54 5.66
N LEU A 202 -5.44 0.28 6.85
CA LEU A 202 -6.15 -0.42 7.91
C LEU A 202 -6.88 0.59 8.79
N VAL A 203 -8.12 0.29 9.20
CA VAL A 203 -8.98 1.17 10.01
C VAL A 203 -9.61 0.39 11.17
N ASP A 204 -9.50 0.94 12.38
CA ASP A 204 -9.91 0.31 13.65
C ASP A 204 -11.36 0.58 14.07
#